data_AF-A0A9X8VDA8-F1
#
_entry.id   AF-A0A9X8VDA8-F1
#
_cell.length_a   1.000
_cell.length_b   1.000
_cell.length_c   1.000
_cell.angle_alpha   90.00
_cell.angle_beta   90.00
_cell.angle_gamma   90.00
#
_symmetry.space_group_name_H-M   'P 1'
#
loop_
_entity.id
_entity.type
_entity.pdbx_description
1 polymer ?
#
loop_
_entity_poly.entity_id
_entity_poly.type
_entity_poly.pdbx_seq_one_letter_code
_entity_poly.pdbx_strand_id
1 'polypeptide(L)' 'RGIQYEEIVLGKDATTVSLRAVSGRATVPQVFIGGRHIGGSDDLETFLSA' A
#
# COMPACT_ATOMS: atom_id res chain seq x y z
N ARG A 1 -7.43 -11.26 -13.27
CA ARG A 1 -6.60 -10.24 -13.98
C ARG A 1 -7.42 -8.96 -14.10
N GLY A 2 -6.85 -7.81 -13.75
CA GLY A 2 -7.53 -6.52 -13.72
C GLY A 2 -8.19 -6.22 -12.37
N ILE A 3 -7.38 -5.94 -11.33
CA ILE A 3 -7.88 -5.43 -10.05
C ILE A 3 -7.88 -3.91 -10.15
N GLN A 4 -9.03 -3.28 -9.90
CA GLN A 4 -9.09 -1.83 -9.77
C GLN A 4 -8.41 -1.43 -8.47
N TYR A 5 -7.54 -0.43 -8.54
CA TYR A 5 -6.87 0.14 -7.38
C TYR A 5 -6.82 1.64 -7.51
N GLU A 6 -6.78 2.32 -6.37
CA GLU A 6 -6.47 3.74 -6.29
C GLU A 6 -4.97 3.88 -5.99
N GLU A 7 -4.29 4.76 -6.70
CA GLU A 7 -2.89 5.08 -6.47
C GLU A 7 -2.79 6.42 -5.73
N ILE A 8 -2.04 6.43 -4.62
CA ILE A 8 -1.73 7.63 -3.85
C ILE A 8 -0.24 7.93 -4.05
N VAL A 9 0.08 8.99 -4.78
CA VAL A 9 1.47 9.33 -5.09
C VAL A 9 2.08 10.16 -3.96
N LEU A 10 3.20 9.70 -3.40
CA LEU A 10 3.93 10.47 -2.40
C LEU A 10 4.48 11.78 -2.99
N GLY A 11 4.33 12.87 -2.25
CA GLY A 11 4.72 14.21 -2.65
C GLY A 11 3.65 14.97 -3.45
N LYS A 12 2.60 14.28 -3.92
CA LYS A 12 1.45 14.89 -4.59
C LYS A 12 0.17 14.73 -3.78
N ASP A 13 -0.17 13.48 -3.46
CA ASP A 13 -1.44 13.12 -2.83
C ASP A 13 -1.27 12.80 -1.33
N ALA A 14 -0.05 12.43 -0.91
CA ALA A 14 0.29 12.19 0.49
C ALA A 14 1.73 12.53 0.82
N THR A 15 2.05 12.62 2.11
CA THR A 15 3.42 12.79 2.61
C THR A 15 3.96 11.48 3.19
N THR A 16 5.28 11.36 3.29
CA THR A 16 5.93 10.21 3.96
C THR A 16 5.52 10.08 5.43
N VAL A 17 5.17 11.19 6.09
CA VAL A 17 4.64 11.18 7.46
C VAL A 17 3.26 10.51 7.49
N SER A 18 2.38 10.87 6.56
CA SER A 18 1.06 10.23 6.42
C SER A 18 1.19 8.74 6.08
N LEU A 19 2.11 8.37 5.19
CA LEU A 19 2.38 6.97 4.87
C LEU A 19 2.78 6.18 6.12
N ARG A 20 3.71 6.72 6.91
CA ARG A 20 4.19 6.06 8.14
C ARG A 20 3.10 5.96 9.20
N ALA A 21 2.23 6.97 9.33
CA ALA A 21 1.12 6.95 10.27
C ALA A 21 0.10 5.84 9.94
N VAL A 22 -0.16 5.58 8.66
CA VAL A 22 -1.17 4.61 8.22
C VAL A 22 -0.60 3.19 8.07
N SER A 23 0.60 3.04 7.54
CA SER A 23 1.22 1.73 7.25
C SER A 23 2.21 1.26 8.33
N GLY A 24 2.62 2.14 9.25
CA GLY A 24 3.75 1.88 10.16
C GLY A 24 5.12 1.79 9.46
N ARG A 25 5.16 1.85 8.12
CA ARG A 25 6.36 1.72 7.29
C ARG A 25 6.67 3.06 6.60
N ALA A 26 7.94 3.29 6.32
CA ALA A 26 8.40 4.49 5.61
C ALA A 26 8.77 4.20 4.14
N THR A 27 8.62 2.95 3.69
CA THR A 27 8.99 2.49 2.36
C THR A 27 7.77 2.32 1.48
N VAL A 28 7.94 2.46 0.17
CA VAL A 28 6.91 2.20 -0.83
C VAL A 28 7.29 0.96 -1.67
N PRO A 29 6.33 0.27 -2.29
CA PRO A 29 4.87 0.48 -2.21
C PRO A 29 4.28 0.01 -0.87
N GLN A 30 3.14 0.59 -0.48
CA GLN A 30 2.30 0.07 0.63
C GLN A 30 0.90 -0.18 0.10
N VAL A 31 0.40 -1.39 0.30
CA VAL A 31 -0.86 -1.87 -0.27
C VAL A 31 -1.90 -2.04 0.82
N PHE A 32 -3.10 -1.54 0.55
CA PHE A 32 -4.27 -1.68 1.41
C PHE A 32 -5.42 -2.29 0.61
N ILE A 33 -6.10 -3.29 1.17
CA ILE A 33 -7.26 -3.94 0.54
C ILE A 33 -8.38 -4.03 1.57
N GLY A 34 -9.55 -3.44 1.26
CA GLY A 34 -10.71 -3.44 2.15
C GLY A 34 -10.44 -2.76 3.50
N GLY A 35 -9.58 -1.73 3.53
CA GLY A 35 -9.18 -1.05 4.77
C GLY A 35 -8.11 -1.78 5.60
N ARG A 36 -7.69 -2.98 5.18
CA ARG A 36 -6.60 -3.72 5.83
C ARG A 36 -5.27 -3.42 5.15
N HIS A 37 -4.26 -3.12 5.96
CA HIS A 37 -2.87 -3.03 5.50
C HIS A 37 -2.35 -4.42 5.14
N ILE A 38 -1.93 -4.60 3.89
CA ILE A 38 -1.37 -5.86 3.38
C ILE A 38 0.14 -5.84 3.51
N GLY A 39 0.78 -4.72 3.18
CA GLY A 39 2.24 -4.57 3.26
C GLY A 39 2.84 -4.09 1.95
N GLY A 40 4.04 -4.57 1.62
CA GLY A 40 4.76 -4.24 0.40
C GLY A 40 4.39 -5.10 -0.80
N SER A 41 5.24 -5.06 -1.83
CA SER A 41 5.06 -5.86 -3.05
C SER A 41 5.09 -7.36 -2.77
N ASP A 42 6.04 -7.84 -1.96
CA ASP A 42 6.20 -9.26 -1.62
C ASP A 42 5.02 -9.78 -0.78
N ASP A 43 4.56 -8.94 0.16
CA ASP A 43 3.37 -9.22 0.98
C ASP A 43 2.12 -9.34 0.09
N LEU A 44 1.99 -8.48 -0.93
CA LEU A 44 0.90 -8.53 -1.91
C LEU A 44 0.96 -9.80 -2.77
N GLU A 45 2.13 -10.20 -3.25
CA GLU A 45 2.29 -11.43 -4.03
C GLU A 45 1.89 -12.66 -3.20
N THR A 46 2.30 -12.70 -1.94
CA THR A 46 1.90 -13.75 -0.98
C THR A 46 0.39 -13.72 -0.76
N PHE A 47 -0.22 -12.53 -0.64
CA PHE A 47 -1.65 -12.38 -0.42
C PHE A 47 -2.50 -12.83 -1.63
N LEU A 48 -2.05 -12.59 -2.86
CA LEU A 48 -2.79 -12.93 -4.08
C LEU A 48 -2.60 -14.40 -4.53
N SER A 49 -1.60 -15.08 -3.99
CA SER A 49 -1.35 -16.50 -4.23
C SER A 49 -2.07 -17.44 -3.24
N ALA A 50 -2.65 -16.87 -2.17
CA ALA A 50 -3.55 -17.55 -1.25
C ALA A 50 -4.98 -17.63 -1.81
#